data_AF-A0AAF0T3A0-F1
#
_entry.id   AF-A0AAF0T3A0-F1
#
_cell.length_a   1.000
_cell.length_b   1.000
_cell.length_c   1.000
_cell.angle_alpha   90.00
_cell.angle_beta   90.00
_cell.angle_gamma   90.00
#
_symmetry.space_group_name_H-M   'P 1'
#
loop_
_entity.id
_entity.type
_entity.pdbx_description
1 polymer ?
#
loop_
_entity_poly.entity_id
_entity_poly.type
_entity_poly.pdbx_seq_one_letter_code
_entity_poly.pdbx_strand_id
1 'polypeptide(L)'
;MDVSLVEGVLESLRIGVGFLWTAAWAIIMGLTITSLVQVYVSKERMAGVLGESDLSSLATATVFGAASSGCSFGAVAIGKGLFAKGAHAVNVLAFMFASTNLIVELGLMILLLLGWEFLVAELLGGLVLIAVMAVIVRLTLPEPLFDEVRAELEREDRESGGMTDPTCGMEGSDEHAIVTDGGETLRFCSEGCLETYRQQTASNGAWTDELRSWGGWYKIANQYRKEWSMLWTDVVAGFLVSGFVIVFVPQSVWNALFLEGDGLLVTAENAVMGVVIAVISFVGSMGNVPFAVALWGGGISFAGVIAFVYADLITVPVLNVYRKYYGWAVMLYILGVFFVTMAFTGFLMELLFDALGIVPNLAGGETATEQRYFELNYTFYLNLVAFAVSGFLLFVYRRGLGAPGKYRDPVCGMRTDDDGPSATHDGETYYFCSTTCKRAFEDAPADFAAHPPRVSDDGSSHDHH
;
A
#
# COMPACT_ATOMS: atom_id res chain seq x y z
N MET A 1 -10.07 -38.68 8.34
CA MET A 1 -9.72 -39.21 7.00
C MET A 1 -8.35 -38.65 6.69
N ASP A 2 -7.34 -39.51 6.57
CA ASP A 2 -6.00 -39.07 6.19
C ASP A 2 -6.04 -38.58 4.74
N VAL A 3 -6.28 -37.28 4.57
CA VAL A 3 -5.97 -36.59 3.32
C VAL A 3 -4.48 -36.87 3.11
N SER A 4 -4.13 -37.49 1.98
CA SER A 4 -2.71 -37.69 1.71
C SER A 4 -2.04 -36.32 1.76
N LEU A 5 -0.83 -36.22 2.34
CA LEU A 5 -0.15 -34.92 2.51
C LEU A 5 -0.07 -34.16 1.17
N VAL A 6 -0.01 -34.90 0.06
CA VAL A 6 -0.10 -34.40 -1.32
C VAL A 6 -1.46 -33.78 -1.66
N GLU A 7 -2.58 -34.46 -1.38
CA GLU A 7 -3.93 -33.91 -1.59
C GLU A 7 -4.17 -32.65 -0.74
N GLY A 8 -3.69 -32.64 0.51
CA GLY A 8 -3.83 -31.48 1.40
C GLY A 8 -3.07 -30.26 0.87
N VAL A 9 -1.84 -30.46 0.37
CA VAL A 9 -1.07 -29.39 -0.27
C VAL A 9 -1.73 -28.91 -1.56
N LEU A 10 -2.22 -29.82 -2.41
CA LEU A 10 -2.90 -29.45 -3.65
C LEU A 10 -4.19 -28.66 -3.39
N GLU A 11 -4.98 -29.05 -2.39
CA GLU A 11 -6.19 -28.34 -2.02
C GLU A 11 -5.87 -26.96 -1.42
N SER A 12 -4.83 -26.86 -0.59
CA SER A 12 -4.36 -25.58 -0.04
C SER A 12 -3.95 -24.60 -1.15
N LEU A 13 -3.20 -25.08 -2.14
CA LEU A 13 -2.79 -24.29 -3.30
C LEU A 13 -4.00 -23.91 -4.16
N ARG A 14 -4.97 -24.81 -4.35
CA ARG A 14 -6.20 -24.54 -5.10
C ARG A 14 -7.00 -23.43 -4.44
N ILE A 15 -7.19 -23.46 -3.13
CA ILE A 15 -7.90 -22.42 -2.37
C ILE A 15 -7.13 -21.10 -2.47
N GLY A 16 -5.82 -21.10 -2.19
CA GLY A 16 -5.01 -19.87 -2.23
C GLY A 16 -5.00 -19.22 -3.61
N VAL A 17 -4.80 -19.99 -4.69
CA VAL A 17 -4.86 -19.48 -6.07
C VAL A 17 -6.29 -19.09 -6.45
N GLY A 18 -7.31 -19.81 -5.96
CA GLY A 18 -8.72 -19.50 -6.20
C GLY A 18 -9.15 -18.17 -5.59
N PHE A 19 -8.73 -17.90 -4.36
CA PHE A 19 -8.92 -16.61 -3.70
C PHE A 19 -8.17 -15.48 -4.44
N LEU A 20 -6.91 -15.71 -4.81
CA LEU A 20 -6.14 -14.74 -5.59
C LEU A 20 -6.83 -14.44 -6.93
N TRP A 21 -7.34 -15.45 -7.63
CA TRP A 21 -8.11 -15.28 -8.88
C TRP A 21 -9.38 -14.46 -8.65
N THR A 22 -10.09 -14.72 -7.54
CA THR A 22 -11.34 -14.03 -7.21
C THR A 22 -11.10 -12.54 -6.90
N ALA A 23 -10.00 -12.23 -6.23
CA ALA A 23 -9.62 -10.88 -5.82
C ALA A 23 -8.76 -10.12 -6.85
N ALA A 24 -8.21 -10.78 -7.86
CA ALA A 24 -7.20 -10.20 -8.76
C ALA A 24 -7.66 -8.89 -9.42
N TRP A 25 -8.88 -8.83 -9.96
CA TRP A 25 -9.40 -7.61 -10.57
C TRP A 25 -9.54 -6.48 -9.57
N ALA A 26 -9.99 -6.77 -8.34
CA ALA A 26 -10.19 -5.76 -7.29
C ALA A 26 -8.85 -5.17 -6.88
N ILE A 27 -7.82 -6.01 -6.72
CA ILE A 27 -6.44 -5.60 -6.41
C ILE A 27 -5.90 -4.69 -7.51
N ILE A 28 -5.92 -5.15 -8.77
CA ILE A 28 -5.38 -4.39 -9.89
C ILE A 28 -6.10 -3.04 -10.08
N MET A 29 -7.44 -3.04 -9.96
CA MET A 29 -8.23 -1.81 -10.07
C MET A 29 -7.97 -0.87 -8.90
N GLY A 30 -7.85 -1.41 -7.67
CA GLY A 30 -7.46 -0.67 -6.47
C GLY A 30 -6.14 0.05 -6.68
N LEU A 31 -5.08 -0.68 -7.04
CA LEU A 31 -3.75 -0.12 -7.33
C LEU A 31 -3.76 0.90 -8.48
N THR A 32 -4.59 0.69 -9.49
CA THR A 32 -4.75 1.65 -10.59
C THR A 32 -5.34 2.97 -10.08
N ILE A 33 -6.41 2.90 -9.27
CA ILE A 33 -7.06 4.06 -8.67
C ILE A 33 -6.09 4.76 -7.70
N THR A 34 -5.39 4.02 -6.85
CA THR A 34 -4.34 4.54 -5.96
C THR A 34 -3.31 5.35 -6.74
N SER A 35 -2.78 4.75 -7.81
CA SER A 35 -1.74 5.37 -8.64
C SER A 35 -2.23 6.64 -9.29
N LEU A 36 -3.50 6.68 -9.70
CA LEU A 36 -4.15 7.88 -10.21
C LEU A 36 -4.20 8.96 -9.13
N VAL A 37 -4.70 8.66 -7.94
CA VAL A 37 -4.85 9.63 -6.84
C VAL A 37 -3.50 10.18 -6.41
N GLN A 38 -2.51 9.32 -6.19
CA GLN A 38 -1.19 9.74 -5.71
C GLN A 38 -0.41 10.59 -6.72
N VAL A 39 -0.63 10.39 -8.03
CA VAL A 39 0.00 11.23 -9.07
C VAL A 39 -0.58 12.65 -9.09
N TYR A 40 -1.87 12.81 -8.77
CA TYR A 40 -2.56 14.10 -8.88
C TYR A 40 -2.73 14.85 -7.55
N VAL A 41 -2.45 14.20 -6.41
CA VAL A 41 -2.54 14.82 -5.08
C VAL A 41 -1.13 15.02 -4.49
N SER A 42 -0.70 16.28 -4.35
CA SER A 42 0.64 16.64 -3.84
C SER A 42 0.76 16.52 -2.31
N LYS A 43 1.91 16.07 -1.81
CA LYS A 43 2.20 15.88 -0.37
C LYS A 43 2.26 17.17 0.44
N GLU A 44 2.72 18.26 -0.15
CA GLU A 44 2.86 19.58 0.48
C GLU A 44 1.48 20.17 0.83
N ARG A 45 0.50 20.00 -0.07
CA ARG A 45 -0.89 20.38 0.19
C ARG A 45 -1.52 19.54 1.31
N MET A 46 -1.14 18.27 1.43
CA MET A 46 -1.63 17.41 2.53
C MET A 46 -1.06 17.87 3.88
N ALA A 47 0.25 18.10 3.99
CA ALA A 47 0.88 18.52 5.24
C ALA A 47 0.31 19.85 5.79
N GLY A 48 0.10 20.85 4.92
CA GLY A 48 -0.44 22.15 5.33
C GLY A 48 -1.86 22.10 5.88
N VAL A 49 -2.68 21.11 5.46
CA VAL A 49 -4.07 20.95 5.89
C VAL A 49 -4.20 20.11 7.17
N LEU A 50 -3.15 19.35 7.51
CA LEU A 50 -3.12 18.41 8.65
C LEU A 50 -2.40 18.96 9.89
N GLY A 51 -1.96 20.23 9.86
CA GLY A 51 -1.18 20.87 10.93
C GLY A 51 -1.96 21.17 12.22
N GLU A 52 -3.28 21.39 12.14
CA GLU A 52 -4.10 21.79 13.29
C GLU A 52 -4.71 20.58 14.02
N SER A 53 -4.92 20.67 15.35
CA SER A 53 -5.47 19.57 16.16
C SER A 53 -7.00 19.55 16.24
N ASP A 54 -7.68 20.23 15.32
CA ASP A 54 -9.14 20.38 15.31
C ASP A 54 -9.85 19.16 14.68
N LEU A 55 -11.19 19.16 14.72
CA LEU A 55 -11.99 18.08 14.14
C LEU A 55 -12.00 18.12 12.61
N SER A 56 -11.81 19.30 12.00
CA SER A 56 -11.78 19.45 10.56
C SER A 56 -10.50 18.82 9.97
N SER A 57 -9.34 19.07 10.58
CA SER A 57 -8.09 18.43 10.16
C SER A 57 -8.11 16.93 10.41
N LEU A 58 -8.75 16.43 11.47
CA LEU A 58 -8.93 14.99 11.67
C LEU A 58 -9.77 14.35 10.54
N ALA A 59 -10.94 14.92 10.23
CA ALA A 59 -11.79 14.42 9.15
C ALA A 59 -11.07 14.47 7.80
N THR A 60 -10.31 15.54 7.57
CA THR A 60 -9.49 15.70 6.36
C THR A 60 -8.37 14.66 6.29
N ALA A 61 -7.72 14.36 7.41
CA ALA A 61 -6.73 13.28 7.52
C ALA A 61 -7.33 11.93 7.14
N THR A 62 -8.53 11.64 7.63
CA THR A 62 -9.25 10.41 7.32
C THR A 62 -9.59 10.31 5.82
N VAL A 63 -10.12 11.38 5.22
CA VAL A 63 -10.45 11.38 3.78
C VAL A 63 -9.20 11.21 2.92
N PHE A 64 -8.13 11.95 3.23
CA PHE A 64 -6.87 11.81 2.49
C PHE A 64 -6.23 10.44 2.70
N GLY A 65 -6.28 9.89 3.90
CA GLY A 65 -5.81 8.53 4.16
C GLY A 65 -6.56 7.52 3.30
N ALA A 66 -7.89 7.49 3.41
CA ALA A 66 -8.74 6.57 2.64
C ALA A 66 -8.51 6.68 1.11
N ALA A 67 -8.22 7.89 0.61
CA ALA A 67 -7.90 8.11 -0.80
C ALA A 67 -6.46 7.75 -1.18
N SER A 68 -5.50 7.93 -0.28
CA SER A 68 -4.07 7.68 -0.52
C SER A 68 -3.76 6.20 -0.73
N SER A 69 -4.61 5.31 -0.20
CA SER A 69 -4.67 3.90 -0.56
C SER A 69 -3.30 3.21 -0.49
N GLY A 70 -2.60 3.44 0.63
CA GLY A 70 -1.24 2.97 0.86
C GLY A 70 -1.20 1.67 1.66
N CYS A 71 -0.24 0.79 1.36
CA CYS A 71 0.08 -0.34 2.22
C CYS A 71 0.55 0.11 3.61
N SER A 72 0.55 -0.78 4.60
CA SER A 72 0.94 -0.44 5.97
C SER A 72 2.33 0.22 6.05
N PHE A 73 3.30 -0.23 5.24
CA PHE A 73 4.63 0.40 5.15
C PHE A 73 4.59 1.79 4.48
N GLY A 74 3.85 1.92 3.39
CA GLY A 74 3.67 3.19 2.67
C GLY A 74 2.98 4.23 3.56
N ALA A 75 1.93 3.83 4.28
CA ALA A 75 1.22 4.67 5.24
C ALA A 75 2.17 5.18 6.33
N VAL A 76 3.04 4.31 6.87
CA VAL A 76 4.02 4.69 7.91
C VAL A 76 5.09 5.64 7.37
N ALA A 77 5.59 5.40 6.15
CA ALA A 77 6.57 6.28 5.52
C ALA A 77 5.99 7.67 5.21
N ILE A 78 4.79 7.73 4.65
CA ILE A 78 4.07 8.98 4.40
C ILE A 78 3.78 9.69 5.73
N GLY A 79 3.33 8.93 6.74
CA GLY A 79 3.07 9.43 8.08
C GLY A 79 4.31 10.09 8.71
N LYS A 80 5.50 9.46 8.59
CA LYS A 80 6.78 10.05 9.02
C LYS A 80 7.02 11.40 8.36
N GLY A 81 6.86 11.46 7.03
CA GLY A 81 7.04 12.69 6.27
C GLY A 81 6.07 13.80 6.66
N LEU A 82 4.79 13.47 6.88
CA LEU A 82 3.79 14.41 7.37
C LEU A 82 4.12 14.91 8.78
N PHE A 83 4.52 14.00 9.67
CA PHE A 83 4.90 14.34 11.05
C PHE A 83 6.11 15.25 11.13
N ALA A 84 7.15 14.96 10.33
CA ALA A 84 8.35 15.78 10.22
C ALA A 84 8.05 17.18 9.64
N LYS A 85 7.08 17.28 8.71
CA LYS A 85 6.60 18.56 8.14
C LYS A 85 5.63 19.32 9.06
N GLY A 86 5.48 18.90 10.32
CA GLY A 86 4.70 19.63 11.33
C GLY A 86 3.24 19.20 11.48
N ALA A 87 2.80 18.11 10.85
CA ALA A 87 1.45 17.58 11.09
C ALA A 87 1.30 17.10 12.55
N HIS A 88 0.11 17.31 13.12
CA HIS A 88 -0.19 16.89 14.48
C HIS A 88 -0.23 15.35 14.59
N ALA A 89 0.34 14.78 15.66
CA ALA A 89 0.47 13.32 15.82
C ALA A 89 -0.86 12.58 15.64
N VAL A 90 -1.94 13.09 16.22
CA VAL A 90 -3.29 12.50 16.07
C VAL A 90 -3.73 12.41 14.61
N ASN A 91 -3.49 13.46 13.81
CA ASN A 91 -3.90 13.47 12.41
C ASN A 91 -3.03 12.54 11.57
N VAL A 92 -1.74 12.45 11.87
CA VAL A 92 -0.83 11.50 11.22
C VAL A 92 -1.29 10.06 11.48
N LEU A 93 -1.59 9.72 12.74
CA LEU A 93 -2.07 8.38 13.10
C LEU A 93 -3.45 8.09 12.48
N ALA A 94 -4.34 9.09 12.41
CA ALA A 94 -5.65 8.96 11.76
C ALA A 94 -5.52 8.75 10.24
N PHE A 95 -4.63 9.49 9.60
CA PHE A 95 -4.29 9.29 8.19
C PHE A 95 -3.80 7.86 7.94
N MET A 96 -2.91 7.36 8.80
CA MET A 96 -2.36 6.02 8.67
C MET A 96 -3.45 4.95 8.79
N PHE A 97 -4.32 5.04 9.80
CA PHE A 97 -5.46 4.12 9.94
C PHE A 97 -6.41 4.16 8.74
N ALA A 98 -6.78 5.36 8.30
CA ALA A 98 -7.65 5.51 7.15
C ALA A 98 -7.01 4.99 5.86
N SER A 99 -5.71 5.18 5.69
CA SER A 99 -4.95 4.70 4.53
C SER A 99 -4.93 3.20 4.40
N THR A 100 -5.03 2.45 5.50
CA THR A 100 -4.96 0.99 5.45
C THR A 100 -6.31 0.31 5.63
N ASN A 101 -7.23 0.88 6.42
CA ASN A 101 -8.51 0.25 6.79
C ASN A 101 -9.72 0.79 6.01
N LEU A 102 -9.67 2.03 5.50
CA LEU A 102 -10.78 2.62 4.73
C LEU A 102 -10.53 2.60 3.21
N ILE A 103 -9.56 1.80 2.79
CA ILE A 103 -9.16 1.64 1.40
C ILE A 103 -10.21 0.83 0.62
N VAL A 104 -10.56 1.33 -0.58
CA VAL A 104 -11.58 0.70 -1.44
C VAL A 104 -11.21 -0.74 -1.80
N GLU A 105 -9.92 -1.01 -2.01
CA GLU A 105 -9.41 -2.33 -2.36
C GLU A 105 -9.68 -3.37 -1.27
N LEU A 106 -9.38 -3.06 -0.02
CA LEU A 106 -9.65 -3.91 1.14
C LEU A 106 -11.16 -4.15 1.28
N GLY A 107 -11.96 -3.08 1.17
CA GLY A 107 -13.42 -3.19 1.21
C GLY A 107 -13.98 -4.12 0.13
N LEU A 108 -13.49 -4.03 -1.10
CA LEU A 108 -13.89 -4.96 -2.17
C LEU A 108 -13.48 -6.40 -1.88
N MET A 109 -12.28 -6.62 -1.32
CA MET A 109 -11.83 -7.96 -0.96
C MET A 109 -12.68 -8.56 0.17
N ILE A 110 -13.01 -7.76 1.19
CA ILE A 110 -13.92 -8.17 2.27
C ILE A 110 -15.31 -8.50 1.71
N LEU A 111 -15.85 -7.63 0.85
CA LEU A 111 -17.15 -7.86 0.21
C LEU A 111 -17.19 -9.19 -0.55
N LEU A 112 -16.12 -9.52 -1.27
CA LEU A 112 -16.03 -10.72 -2.08
C LEU A 112 -15.82 -12.00 -1.25
N LEU A 113 -15.03 -11.92 -0.17
CA LEU A 113 -14.60 -13.11 0.58
C LEU A 113 -15.40 -13.37 1.87
N LEU A 114 -15.84 -12.31 2.54
CA LEU A 114 -16.53 -12.36 3.84
C LEU A 114 -17.98 -11.87 3.77
N GLY A 115 -18.33 -11.08 2.76
CA GLY A 115 -19.68 -10.58 2.53
C GLY A 115 -19.88 -9.10 2.87
N TRP A 116 -21.11 -8.62 2.66
CA TRP A 116 -21.42 -7.20 2.82
C TRP A 116 -21.50 -6.78 4.28
N GLU A 117 -21.84 -7.70 5.19
CA GLU A 117 -21.89 -7.47 6.63
C GLU A 117 -20.51 -7.05 7.14
N PHE A 118 -19.47 -7.81 6.77
CA PHE A 118 -18.09 -7.48 7.09
C PHE A 118 -17.63 -6.19 6.40
N LEU A 119 -18.07 -5.89 5.18
CA LEU A 119 -17.75 -4.61 4.53
C LEU A 119 -18.31 -3.42 5.32
N VAL A 120 -19.58 -3.49 5.73
CA VAL A 120 -20.20 -2.41 6.51
C VAL A 120 -19.52 -2.30 7.87
N ALA A 121 -19.17 -3.43 8.48
CA ALA A 121 -18.42 -3.46 9.72
C ALA A 121 -17.05 -2.81 9.56
N GLU A 122 -16.32 -3.12 8.49
CA GLU A 122 -15.03 -2.52 8.17
C GLU A 122 -15.14 -1.00 8.07
N LEU A 123 -16.06 -0.50 7.26
CA LEU A 123 -16.20 0.94 7.01
C LEU A 123 -16.66 1.71 8.25
N LEU A 124 -17.68 1.22 8.95
CA LEU A 124 -18.18 1.87 10.16
C LEU A 124 -17.17 1.75 11.30
N GLY A 125 -16.63 0.56 11.52
CA GLY A 125 -15.68 0.30 12.57
C GLY A 125 -14.35 1.00 12.31
N GLY A 126 -13.90 1.19 11.06
CA GLY A 126 -12.73 2.02 10.75
C GLY A 126 -12.92 3.48 11.15
N LEU A 127 -14.12 4.06 10.97
CA LEU A 127 -14.44 5.40 11.47
C LEU A 127 -14.49 5.46 13.00
N VAL A 128 -15.09 4.44 13.64
CA VAL A 128 -15.13 4.30 15.11
C VAL A 128 -13.71 4.16 15.65
N LEU A 129 -12.87 3.36 15.01
CA LEU A 129 -11.48 3.12 15.35
C LEU A 129 -10.72 4.43 15.35
N ILE A 130 -10.83 5.23 14.28
CA ILE A 130 -10.15 6.54 14.20
C ILE A 130 -10.65 7.47 15.31
N ALA A 131 -11.96 7.48 15.60
CA ALA A 131 -12.51 8.30 16.67
C ALA A 131 -12.00 7.87 18.06
N VAL A 132 -12.00 6.57 18.35
CA VAL A 132 -11.49 5.99 19.61
C VAL A 132 -10.00 6.29 19.75
N MET A 133 -9.21 6.06 18.70
CA MET A 133 -7.77 6.35 18.69
C MET A 133 -7.54 7.83 18.96
N ALA A 134 -8.26 8.71 18.26
CA ALA A 134 -8.11 10.16 18.44
C ALA A 134 -8.41 10.58 19.89
N VAL A 135 -9.42 9.99 20.53
CA VAL A 135 -9.73 10.23 21.94
C VAL A 135 -8.61 9.72 22.85
N ILE A 136 -8.18 8.48 22.67
CA ILE A 136 -7.12 7.87 23.49
C ILE A 136 -5.84 8.71 23.39
N VAL A 137 -5.39 9.00 22.16
CA VAL A 137 -4.16 9.76 21.94
C VAL A 137 -4.28 11.18 22.50
N ARG A 138 -5.40 11.89 22.30
CA ARG A 138 -5.58 13.23 22.89
C ARG A 138 -5.49 13.23 24.43
N LEU A 139 -5.81 12.11 25.07
CA LEU A 139 -5.76 11.97 26.54
C LEU A 139 -4.41 11.45 27.05
N THR A 140 -3.66 10.70 26.24
CA THR A 140 -2.44 10.00 26.69
C THR A 140 -1.15 10.44 25.98
N LEU A 141 -1.23 11.36 25.00
CA LEU A 141 -0.08 11.78 24.19
C LEU A 141 1.06 12.31 25.06
N PRO A 142 2.24 11.64 25.05
CA PRO A 142 3.43 12.17 25.71
C PRO A 142 4.06 13.26 24.82
N GLU A 143 3.52 14.48 24.87
CA GLU A 143 3.98 15.61 24.05
C GLU A 143 5.51 15.80 24.05
N PRO A 144 6.22 15.78 25.20
CA PRO A 144 7.67 16.02 25.20
C PRO A 144 8.44 15.00 24.36
N LEU A 145 7.94 13.77 24.32
CA LEU A 145 8.59 12.65 23.65
C LEU A 145 8.35 12.70 22.14
N PHE A 146 7.15 13.10 21.71
CA PHE A 146 6.85 13.33 20.30
C PHE A 146 7.57 14.57 19.76
N ASP A 147 7.70 15.63 20.57
CA ASP A 147 8.42 16.84 20.17
C ASP A 147 9.93 16.61 20.07
N GLU A 148 10.52 15.81 20.96
CA GLU A 148 11.93 15.38 20.85
C GLU A 148 12.17 14.60 19.56
N VAL A 149 11.28 13.65 19.24
CA VAL A 149 11.37 12.88 17.99
C VAL A 149 11.17 13.78 16.78
N ARG A 150 10.23 14.74 16.81
CA ARG A 150 10.06 15.70 15.72
C ARG A 150 11.33 16.53 15.53
N ALA A 151 11.90 17.06 16.61
CA ALA A 151 13.12 17.83 16.55
C ALA A 151 14.30 17.02 16.00
N GLU A 152 14.41 15.74 16.35
CA GLU A 152 15.42 14.85 15.80
C GLU A 152 15.20 14.58 14.31
N LEU A 153 13.96 14.35 13.89
CA LEU A 153 13.64 14.17 12.47
C LEU A 153 13.91 15.43 11.65
N GLU A 154 13.57 16.62 12.18
CA GLU A 154 13.91 17.90 11.56
C GLU A 154 15.43 18.14 11.55
N ARG A 155 16.14 17.70 12.58
CA ARG A 155 17.60 17.81 12.67
C ARG A 155 18.27 16.86 11.68
N GLU A 156 17.83 15.61 11.59
CA GLU A 156 18.26 14.67 10.55
C GLU A 156 18.01 15.28 9.17
N ASP A 157 16.83 15.83 8.90
CA ASP A 157 16.50 16.46 7.61
C ASP A 157 17.44 17.65 7.28
N ARG A 158 17.79 18.47 8.28
CA ARG A 158 18.71 19.61 8.15
C ARG A 158 20.19 19.21 8.06
N GLU A 159 20.65 18.31 8.92
CA GLU A 159 22.05 17.83 8.98
C GLU A 159 22.40 16.95 7.78
N SER A 160 21.42 16.19 7.31
CA SER A 160 21.52 15.44 6.06
C SER A 160 21.36 16.34 4.83
N GLY A 161 21.08 17.64 5.00
CA GLY A 161 21.22 18.67 3.97
C GLY A 161 20.38 18.42 2.72
N GLY A 162 19.12 17.97 2.88
CA GLY A 162 18.30 17.57 1.73
C GLY A 162 18.65 16.17 1.20
N MET A 163 19.31 15.33 2.01
CA MET A 163 19.38 13.89 1.78
C MET A 163 18.02 13.24 1.87
N THR A 164 17.02 13.81 2.54
CA THR A 164 15.69 13.19 2.53
C THR A 164 15.05 13.35 1.15
N ASP A 165 14.71 12.21 0.55
CA ASP A 165 14.07 12.12 -0.74
C ASP A 165 12.74 12.90 -0.74
N PRO A 166 12.60 13.98 -1.54
CA PRO A 166 11.40 14.82 -1.51
C PRO A 166 10.18 14.10 -2.09
N THR A 167 10.37 13.05 -2.88
CA THR A 167 9.30 12.22 -3.43
C THR A 167 8.71 11.30 -2.36
N CYS A 168 9.52 10.63 -1.55
CA CYS A 168 9.06 9.55 -0.67
C CYS A 168 9.33 9.74 0.83
N GLY A 169 10.17 10.70 1.22
CA GLY A 169 10.54 10.96 2.61
C GLY A 169 11.58 9.97 3.18
N MET A 170 12.14 9.11 2.33
CA MET A 170 13.20 8.16 2.71
C MET A 170 14.57 8.81 2.63
N GLU A 171 15.57 8.21 3.26
CA GLU A 171 16.96 8.67 3.17
C GLU A 171 17.48 8.49 1.73
N GLY A 172 17.91 9.59 1.14
CA GLY A 172 18.40 9.74 -0.22
C GLY A 172 19.90 9.60 -0.32
N SER A 173 20.33 9.11 -1.49
CA SER A 173 21.72 8.80 -1.78
C SER A 173 22.33 9.85 -2.69
N ASP A 174 23.63 10.10 -2.54
CA ASP A 174 24.43 10.85 -3.51
C ASP A 174 24.41 10.23 -4.92
N GLU A 175 24.09 8.94 -5.03
CA GLU A 175 23.97 8.22 -6.30
C GLU A 175 22.78 8.73 -7.15
N HIS A 176 21.72 9.20 -6.52
CA HIS A 176 20.52 9.70 -7.20
C HIS A 176 20.27 11.13 -6.75
N ALA A 177 21.00 12.11 -7.29
CA ALA A 177 20.88 13.52 -6.90
C ALA A 177 20.73 14.44 -8.12
N ILE A 178 20.01 15.56 -7.93
CA ILE A 178 19.90 16.64 -8.92
C ILE A 178 20.15 17.98 -8.26
N VAL A 179 20.65 18.94 -9.03
CA VAL A 179 20.70 20.34 -8.61
C VAL A 179 19.52 21.05 -9.26
N THR A 180 18.67 21.66 -8.46
CA THR A 180 17.53 22.46 -8.93
C THR A 180 18.00 23.77 -9.56
N ASP A 181 17.13 24.43 -10.33
CA ASP A 181 17.40 25.75 -10.93
C ASP A 181 17.72 26.84 -9.87
N GLY A 182 17.31 26.63 -8.62
CA GLY A 182 17.63 27.48 -7.48
C GLY A 182 19.01 27.21 -6.85
N GLY A 183 19.77 26.23 -7.36
CA GLY A 183 21.07 25.83 -6.83
C GLY A 183 21.03 24.87 -5.63
N GLU A 184 19.86 24.36 -5.28
CA GLU A 184 19.69 23.38 -4.19
C GLU A 184 19.87 21.95 -4.72
N THR A 185 20.70 21.14 -4.04
CA THR A 185 20.91 19.73 -4.38
C THR A 185 19.87 18.87 -3.69
N LEU A 186 18.96 18.27 -4.47
CA LEU A 186 18.00 17.29 -3.99
C LEU A 186 18.54 15.88 -4.22
N ARG A 187 18.42 15.01 -3.22
CA ARG A 187 18.90 13.62 -3.26
C ARG A 187 17.71 12.68 -3.12
N PHE A 188 17.81 11.49 -3.71
CA PHE A 188 16.72 10.53 -3.81
C PHE A 188 17.16 9.15 -3.32
N CYS A 189 16.26 8.42 -2.68
CA CYS A 189 16.51 7.10 -2.11
C CYS A 189 16.64 6.02 -3.18
N SER A 190 16.13 6.31 -4.38
CA SER A 190 16.16 5.42 -5.53
C SER A 190 16.03 6.21 -6.82
N GLU A 191 16.52 5.63 -7.91
CA GLU A 191 16.29 6.10 -9.28
C GLU A 191 14.80 6.36 -9.55
N GLY A 192 13.92 5.51 -9.05
CA GLY A 192 12.48 5.69 -9.21
C GLY A 192 11.95 6.96 -8.55
N CYS A 193 12.43 7.32 -7.36
CA CYS A 193 11.98 8.53 -6.68
C CYS A 193 12.51 9.80 -7.33
N LEU A 194 13.75 9.77 -7.82
CA LEU A 194 14.33 10.82 -8.67
C LEU A 194 13.47 11.05 -9.91
N GLU A 195 13.10 9.97 -10.58
CA GLU A 195 12.27 10.02 -11.78
C GLU A 195 10.89 10.63 -11.50
N THR A 196 10.24 10.25 -10.40
CA THR A 196 8.96 10.84 -10.00
C THR A 196 9.06 12.33 -9.67
N TYR A 197 10.15 12.77 -9.06
CA TYR A 197 10.37 14.20 -8.81
C TYR A 197 10.54 14.99 -10.10
N ARG A 198 11.36 14.49 -11.03
CA ARG A 198 11.52 15.09 -12.37
C ARG A 198 10.18 15.19 -13.09
N GLN A 199 9.36 14.14 -12.97
CA GLN A 199 8.01 14.10 -13.52
C GLN A 199 7.06 15.14 -12.87
N GLN A 200 7.08 15.29 -11.55
CA GLN A 200 6.25 16.27 -10.83
C GLN A 200 6.66 17.71 -11.15
N THR A 201 7.97 17.96 -11.29
CA THR A 201 8.50 19.30 -11.58
C THR A 201 8.29 19.69 -13.05
N ALA A 202 8.26 18.73 -13.96
CA ALA A 202 7.99 18.96 -15.38
C ALA A 202 6.51 19.28 -15.69
N SER A 203 5.58 19.09 -14.74
CA SER A 203 4.15 19.36 -14.94
C SER A 203 3.70 20.71 -14.42
N ASN A 204 3.42 21.63 -15.35
CA ASN A 204 2.77 22.92 -15.08
C ASN A 204 1.35 23.02 -15.71
N GLY A 205 0.72 21.91 -16.09
CA GLY A 205 -0.58 21.87 -16.80
C GLY A 205 -1.78 21.59 -15.90
N ALA A 206 -3.00 21.90 -16.39
CA ALA A 206 -4.25 21.49 -15.72
C ALA A 206 -4.44 19.96 -15.79
N TRP A 207 -4.97 19.35 -14.71
CA TRP A 207 -5.16 17.89 -14.58
C TRP A 207 -5.84 17.23 -15.79
N THR A 208 -6.78 17.93 -16.43
CA THR A 208 -7.52 17.45 -17.61
C THR A 208 -6.65 17.31 -18.86
N ASP A 209 -5.67 18.18 -19.04
CA ASP A 209 -4.73 18.12 -20.16
C ASP A 209 -3.68 17.04 -19.91
N GLU A 210 -3.35 16.80 -18.64
CA GLU A 210 -2.41 15.78 -18.21
C GLU A 210 -2.95 14.35 -18.42
N LEU A 211 -4.24 14.11 -18.09
CA LEU A 211 -4.92 12.82 -18.34
C LEU A 211 -5.01 12.44 -19.82
N ARG A 212 -4.95 13.42 -20.73
CA ARG A 212 -4.93 13.18 -22.18
C ARG A 212 -3.51 13.09 -22.75
N SER A 213 -2.50 13.48 -21.98
CA SER A 213 -1.10 13.47 -22.40
C SER A 213 -0.45 12.10 -22.14
N TRP A 214 0.49 11.71 -23.00
CA TRP A 214 1.31 10.52 -22.76
C TRP A 214 2.14 10.65 -21.47
N GLY A 215 2.57 11.87 -21.11
CA GLY A 215 3.31 12.13 -19.87
C GLY A 215 2.51 11.79 -18.60
N GLY A 216 1.22 12.16 -18.55
CA GLY A 216 0.34 11.78 -17.43
C GLY A 216 0.16 10.27 -17.32
N TRP A 217 -0.05 9.58 -18.44
CA TRP A 217 -0.13 8.11 -18.45
C TRP A 217 1.17 7.44 -18.01
N TYR A 218 2.33 7.99 -18.38
CA TYR A 218 3.62 7.50 -17.89
C TYR A 218 3.77 7.61 -16.39
N LYS A 219 3.38 8.75 -15.81
CA LYS A 219 3.40 8.96 -14.34
C LYS A 219 2.55 7.93 -13.62
N ILE A 220 1.31 7.74 -14.08
CA ILE A 220 0.39 6.73 -13.52
C ILE A 220 0.99 5.34 -13.64
N ALA A 221 1.53 5.00 -14.81
CA ALA A 221 2.14 3.70 -15.05
C ALA A 221 3.39 3.44 -14.19
N ASN A 222 4.24 4.45 -14.00
CA ASN A 222 5.41 4.36 -13.13
C ASN A 222 4.99 4.15 -11.66
N GLN A 223 4.00 4.93 -11.18
CA GLN A 223 3.49 4.79 -9.83
C GLN A 223 2.85 3.41 -9.61
N TYR A 224 2.02 2.94 -10.54
CA TYR A 224 1.41 1.62 -10.51
C TYR A 224 2.45 0.50 -10.44
N ARG A 225 3.52 0.61 -11.22
CA ARG A 225 4.62 -0.37 -11.21
C ARG A 225 5.32 -0.42 -9.85
N LYS A 226 5.54 0.73 -9.21
CA LYS A 226 6.14 0.80 -7.87
C LYS A 226 5.26 0.13 -6.83
N GLU A 227 3.98 0.50 -6.78
CA GLU A 227 2.99 -0.11 -5.86
C GLU A 227 2.94 -1.63 -6.06
N TRP A 228 2.80 -2.09 -7.32
CA TRP A 228 2.79 -3.52 -7.63
C TRP A 228 4.07 -4.23 -7.17
N SER A 229 5.24 -3.65 -7.42
CA SER A 229 6.53 -4.26 -7.05
C SER A 229 6.69 -4.43 -5.54
N MET A 230 6.09 -3.54 -4.76
CA MET A 230 6.14 -3.57 -3.31
C MET A 230 5.16 -4.61 -2.74
N LEU A 231 4.00 -4.78 -3.38
CA LEU A 231 2.86 -5.50 -2.81
C LEU A 231 2.74 -6.96 -3.22
N TRP A 232 3.25 -7.35 -4.40
CA TRP A 232 2.94 -8.66 -4.97
C TRP A 232 3.37 -9.84 -4.07
N THR A 233 4.47 -9.69 -3.33
CA THR A 233 5.00 -10.76 -2.48
C THR A 233 4.09 -10.99 -1.27
N ASP A 234 3.64 -9.91 -0.63
CA ASP A 234 2.75 -9.97 0.52
C ASP A 234 1.37 -10.51 0.14
N VAL A 235 0.86 -10.09 -1.01
CA VAL A 235 -0.41 -10.58 -1.58
C VAL A 235 -0.33 -12.09 -1.80
N VAL A 236 0.65 -12.56 -2.57
CA VAL A 236 0.79 -13.99 -2.89
C VAL A 236 1.04 -14.82 -1.63
N ALA A 237 1.91 -14.35 -0.73
CA ALA A 237 2.16 -15.03 0.54
C ALA A 237 0.88 -15.12 1.40
N GLY A 238 0.13 -14.03 1.54
CA GLY A 238 -1.11 -14.00 2.31
C GLY A 238 -2.16 -14.99 1.80
N PHE A 239 -2.42 -15.01 0.48
CA PHE A 239 -3.37 -15.96 -0.12
C PHE A 239 -2.92 -17.42 0.01
N LEU A 240 -1.64 -17.71 -0.20
CA LEU A 240 -1.11 -19.07 -0.05
C LEU A 240 -1.14 -19.54 1.40
N VAL A 241 -0.66 -18.73 2.35
CA VAL A 241 -0.69 -19.04 3.78
C VAL A 241 -2.11 -19.29 4.24
N SER A 242 -3.07 -18.48 3.80
CA SER A 242 -4.48 -18.66 4.15
C SER A 242 -5.04 -19.99 3.65
N GLY A 243 -4.72 -20.38 2.41
CA GLY A 243 -5.10 -21.70 1.88
C GLY A 243 -4.51 -22.85 2.71
N PHE A 244 -3.25 -22.75 3.13
CA PHE A 244 -2.63 -23.73 4.02
C PHE A 244 -3.29 -23.77 5.40
N VAL A 245 -3.60 -22.61 5.99
CA VAL A 245 -4.23 -22.51 7.30
C VAL A 245 -5.61 -23.15 7.28
N ILE A 246 -6.41 -22.90 6.23
CA ILE A 246 -7.76 -23.48 6.07
C ILE A 246 -7.73 -25.01 6.05
N VAL A 247 -6.73 -25.61 5.40
CA VAL A 247 -6.68 -27.07 5.22
C VAL A 247 -5.95 -27.78 6.36
N PHE A 248 -4.86 -27.21 6.87
CA PHE A 248 -3.97 -27.89 7.82
C PHE A 248 -4.16 -27.50 9.28
N VAL A 249 -4.81 -26.36 9.58
CA VAL A 249 -5.06 -25.96 10.97
C VAL A 249 -6.45 -26.46 11.39
N PRO A 250 -6.53 -27.50 12.24
CA PRO A 250 -7.82 -28.06 12.63
C PRO A 250 -8.56 -27.12 13.58
N GLN A 251 -9.90 -27.21 13.58
CA GLN A 251 -10.76 -26.40 14.44
C GLN A 251 -10.40 -26.51 15.94
N SER A 252 -9.88 -27.65 16.39
CA SER A 252 -9.44 -27.83 17.78
C SER A 252 -8.31 -26.87 18.21
N VAL A 253 -7.50 -26.38 17.27
CA VAL A 253 -6.47 -25.36 17.56
C VAL A 253 -7.12 -24.01 17.81
N TRP A 254 -8.12 -23.64 17.01
CA TRP A 254 -8.87 -22.40 17.19
C TRP A 254 -9.65 -22.41 18.50
N ASN A 255 -10.35 -23.50 18.79
CA ASN A 255 -11.14 -23.66 20.01
C ASN A 255 -10.28 -23.72 21.29
N ALA A 256 -8.98 -24.02 21.15
CA ALA A 256 -8.03 -23.94 22.27
C ALA A 256 -7.47 -22.52 22.47
N LEU A 257 -7.45 -21.71 21.41
CA LEU A 257 -6.93 -20.34 21.43
C LEU A 257 -8.01 -19.30 21.75
N PHE A 258 -9.26 -19.57 21.38
CA PHE A 258 -10.40 -18.67 21.56
C PHE A 258 -11.41 -19.29 22.51
N LEU A 259 -11.96 -18.48 23.41
CA LEU A 259 -13.04 -18.94 24.27
C LEU A 259 -14.32 -19.15 23.43
N GLU A 260 -15.04 -20.23 23.72
CA GLU A 260 -16.35 -20.53 23.13
C GLU A 260 -17.49 -20.12 24.07
N GLY A 261 -18.57 -19.59 23.50
CA GLY A 261 -19.84 -19.33 24.19
C GLY A 261 -20.34 -17.89 24.09
N ASP A 262 -21.54 -17.66 24.63
CA ASP A 262 -22.19 -16.36 24.59
C ASP A 262 -21.82 -15.55 25.84
N GLY A 263 -21.12 -14.42 25.68
CA GLY A 263 -20.85 -13.51 26.78
C GLY A 263 -19.82 -12.42 26.48
N LEU A 264 -19.95 -11.28 27.16
CA LEU A 264 -19.09 -10.11 26.97
C LEU A 264 -17.59 -10.41 27.18
N LEU A 265 -17.26 -11.32 28.10
CA LEU A 265 -15.88 -11.73 28.36
C LEU A 265 -15.30 -12.55 27.20
N VAL A 266 -16.13 -13.37 26.55
CA VAL A 266 -15.73 -14.16 25.38
C VAL A 266 -15.46 -13.22 24.21
N THR A 267 -16.38 -12.31 23.91
CA THR A 267 -16.21 -11.30 22.85
C THR A 267 -14.96 -10.45 23.08
N ALA A 268 -14.73 -9.98 24.31
CA ALA A 268 -13.56 -9.16 24.62
C ALA A 268 -12.25 -9.95 24.49
N GLU A 269 -12.21 -11.19 24.96
CA GLU A 269 -11.05 -12.08 24.81
C GLU A 269 -10.77 -12.37 23.34
N ASN A 270 -11.80 -12.71 22.57
CA ASN A 270 -11.68 -12.97 21.15
C ASN A 270 -11.16 -11.75 20.38
N ALA A 271 -11.66 -10.54 20.69
CA ALA A 271 -11.18 -9.31 20.07
C ALA A 271 -9.68 -9.09 20.35
N VAL A 272 -9.26 -9.26 21.61
CA VAL A 272 -7.86 -9.16 22.02
C VAL A 272 -7.01 -10.21 21.30
N MET A 273 -7.47 -11.47 21.24
CA MET A 273 -6.76 -12.54 20.56
C MET A 273 -6.67 -12.31 19.05
N GLY A 274 -7.71 -11.75 18.42
CA GLY A 274 -7.66 -11.35 17.01
C GLY A 274 -6.51 -10.38 16.73
N VAL A 275 -6.35 -9.34 17.56
CA VAL A 275 -5.24 -8.40 17.48
C VAL A 275 -3.89 -9.09 17.71
N VAL A 276 -3.79 -9.97 18.71
CA VAL A 276 -2.54 -10.73 18.98
C VAL A 276 -2.15 -11.60 17.78
N ILE A 277 -3.10 -12.29 17.16
CA ILE A 277 -2.85 -13.13 15.99
C ILE A 277 -2.35 -12.29 14.81
N ALA A 278 -2.92 -11.10 14.59
CA ALA A 278 -2.45 -10.19 13.54
C ALA A 278 -1.00 -9.72 13.78
N VAL A 279 -0.62 -9.42 15.02
CA VAL A 279 0.76 -9.03 15.35
C VAL A 279 1.75 -10.14 14.99
N ILE A 280 1.41 -11.40 15.26
CA ILE A 280 2.29 -12.56 15.03
C ILE A 280 2.18 -13.17 13.63
N SER A 281 1.13 -12.86 12.85
CA SER A 281 0.93 -13.47 11.53
C SER A 281 1.90 -12.92 10.49
N PHE A 282 2.52 -11.75 10.74
CA PHE A 282 3.37 -11.03 9.79
C PHE A 282 2.66 -10.69 8.47
N VAL A 283 1.34 -10.72 8.45
CA VAL A 283 0.55 -10.50 7.24
C VAL A 283 0.13 -9.02 7.17
N GLY A 284 0.36 -8.39 6.02
CA GLY A 284 -0.05 -7.00 5.76
C GLY A 284 -1.56 -6.87 5.49
N SER A 285 -2.05 -5.64 5.31
CA SER A 285 -3.48 -5.34 5.16
C SER A 285 -4.20 -6.21 4.11
N MET A 286 -3.58 -6.43 2.94
CA MET A 286 -4.18 -7.23 1.89
C MET A 286 -4.17 -8.74 2.18
N GLY A 287 -3.10 -9.25 2.78
CA GLY A 287 -3.04 -10.67 3.14
C GLY A 287 -3.93 -11.00 4.34
N ASN A 288 -4.30 -10.00 5.15
CA ASN A 288 -5.13 -10.21 6.33
C ASN A 288 -6.54 -10.66 5.95
N VAL A 289 -7.15 -10.18 4.87
CA VAL A 289 -8.54 -10.59 4.56
C VAL A 289 -8.66 -12.08 4.24
N PRO A 290 -7.82 -12.68 3.38
CA PRO A 290 -7.85 -14.14 3.17
C PRO A 290 -7.62 -14.93 4.46
N PHE A 291 -6.78 -14.42 5.36
CA PHE A 291 -6.52 -15.07 6.64
C PHE A 291 -7.72 -14.91 7.60
N ALA A 292 -8.39 -13.76 7.54
CA ALA A 292 -9.62 -13.49 8.27
C ALA A 292 -10.75 -14.45 7.84
N VAL A 293 -10.80 -14.84 6.57
CA VAL A 293 -11.70 -15.91 6.08
C VAL A 293 -11.36 -17.25 6.72
N ALA A 294 -10.08 -17.58 6.86
CA ALA A 294 -9.64 -18.79 7.53
C ALA A 294 -10.02 -18.80 9.02
N LEU A 295 -9.85 -17.64 9.70
CA LEU A 295 -10.24 -17.46 11.10
C LEU A 295 -11.76 -17.58 11.28
N TRP A 296 -12.52 -16.92 10.41
CA TRP A 296 -13.98 -16.98 10.41
C TRP A 296 -14.48 -18.41 10.19
N GLY A 297 -13.99 -19.10 9.16
CA GLY A 297 -14.30 -20.52 8.90
C GLY A 297 -13.83 -21.47 10.01
N GLY A 298 -12.83 -21.05 10.79
CA GLY A 298 -12.38 -21.72 12.01
C GLY A 298 -13.35 -21.63 13.19
N GLY A 299 -14.40 -20.80 13.09
CA GLY A 299 -15.42 -20.62 14.13
C GLY A 299 -15.14 -19.45 15.09
N ILE A 300 -14.20 -18.56 14.75
CA ILE A 300 -13.87 -17.41 15.58
C ILE A 300 -15.00 -16.38 15.55
N SER A 301 -15.24 -15.70 16.68
CA SER A 301 -16.27 -14.67 16.78
C SER A 301 -16.05 -13.51 15.81
N PHE A 302 -17.14 -12.80 15.52
CA PHE A 302 -17.12 -11.64 14.64
C PHE A 302 -16.17 -10.54 15.14
N ALA A 303 -16.14 -10.27 16.46
CA ALA A 303 -15.22 -9.33 17.07
C ALA A 303 -13.76 -9.72 16.85
N GLY A 304 -13.43 -11.01 17.00
CA GLY A 304 -12.08 -11.51 16.79
C GLY A 304 -11.61 -11.31 15.34
N VAL A 305 -12.47 -11.62 14.37
CA VAL A 305 -12.14 -11.47 12.94
C VAL A 305 -12.00 -10.00 12.55
N ILE A 306 -12.93 -9.14 12.97
CA ILE A 306 -12.84 -7.70 12.68
C ILE A 306 -11.63 -7.05 13.36
N ALA A 307 -11.36 -7.38 14.62
CA ALA A 307 -10.18 -6.87 15.32
C ALA A 307 -8.87 -7.32 14.66
N PHE A 308 -8.84 -8.55 14.13
CA PHE A 308 -7.72 -9.05 13.34
C PHE A 308 -7.52 -8.27 12.03
N VAL A 309 -8.60 -8.00 11.28
CA VAL A 309 -8.54 -7.22 10.04
C VAL A 309 -7.96 -5.82 10.29
N TYR A 310 -8.38 -5.17 11.39
CA TYR A 310 -7.88 -3.84 11.76
C TYR A 310 -6.41 -3.79 12.18
N ALA A 311 -5.81 -4.91 12.57
CA ALA A 311 -4.53 -4.95 13.28
C ALA A 311 -3.29 -5.03 12.37
N ASP A 312 -3.40 -4.51 11.14
CA ASP A 312 -2.34 -4.51 10.14
C ASP A 312 -1.19 -3.51 10.43
N LEU A 313 -1.48 -2.42 11.12
CA LEU A 313 -0.51 -1.37 11.48
C LEU A 313 0.37 -1.71 12.69
N ILE A 314 0.19 -2.86 13.34
CA ILE A 314 0.99 -3.29 14.51
C ILE A 314 1.70 -4.62 14.29
N THR A 315 1.83 -5.07 13.05
CA THR A 315 2.64 -6.24 12.72
C THR A 315 4.10 -6.00 13.11
N VAL A 316 4.82 -7.06 13.49
CA VAL A 316 6.24 -6.97 13.88
C VAL A 316 7.11 -6.20 12.88
N PRO A 317 6.98 -6.39 11.54
CA PRO A 317 7.75 -5.62 10.57
C PRO A 317 7.43 -4.12 10.61
N VAL A 318 6.15 -3.75 10.75
CA VAL A 318 5.72 -2.35 10.85
C VAL A 318 6.19 -1.73 12.17
N LEU A 319 6.11 -2.45 13.29
CA LEU A 319 6.66 -2.02 14.57
C LEU A 319 8.17 -1.77 14.49
N ASN A 320 8.89 -2.60 13.73
CA ASN A 320 10.32 -2.38 13.50
C ASN A 320 10.57 -1.08 12.70
N VAL A 321 9.68 -0.73 11.77
CA VAL A 321 9.74 0.56 11.05
C VAL A 321 9.45 1.72 11.98
N TYR A 322 8.41 1.65 12.84
CA TYR A 322 8.17 2.68 13.86
C TYR A 322 9.36 2.86 14.79
N ARG A 323 9.97 1.76 15.24
CA ARG A 323 11.17 1.79 16.06
C ARG A 323 12.31 2.54 15.34
N LYS A 324 12.49 2.28 14.04
CA LYS A 324 13.52 2.96 13.23
C LYS A 324 13.22 4.45 13.06
N TYR A 325 11.95 4.83 12.92
CA TYR A 325 11.56 6.22 12.62
C TYR A 325 11.36 7.10 13.85
N TYR A 326 10.84 6.54 14.94
CA TYR A 326 10.41 7.31 16.11
C TYR A 326 11.07 6.84 17.41
N GLY A 327 11.94 5.82 17.34
CA GLY A 327 12.58 5.23 18.51
C GLY A 327 11.67 4.27 19.29
N TRP A 328 12.26 3.62 20.29
CA TRP A 328 11.59 2.57 21.08
C TRP A 328 10.40 3.07 21.88
N ALA A 329 10.50 4.25 22.50
CA ALA A 329 9.47 4.74 23.39
C ALA A 329 8.18 5.14 22.64
N VAL A 330 8.30 5.86 21.51
CA VAL A 330 7.14 6.15 20.65
C VAL A 330 6.56 4.86 20.08
N MET A 331 7.40 3.93 19.63
CA MET A 331 6.92 2.67 19.06
C MET A 331 6.07 1.87 20.07
N LEU A 332 6.53 1.74 21.32
CA LEU A 332 5.77 1.05 22.37
C LEU A 332 4.46 1.77 22.71
N TYR A 333 4.48 3.10 22.70
CA TYR A 333 3.27 3.90 22.86
C TYR A 333 2.27 3.67 21.72
N ILE A 334 2.72 3.73 20.46
CA ILE A 334 1.89 3.44 19.28
C ILE A 334 1.31 2.03 19.38
N LEU A 335 2.14 1.02 19.69
CA LEU A 335 1.70 -0.36 19.89
C LEU A 335 0.57 -0.45 20.93
N GLY A 336 0.77 0.14 22.11
CA GLY A 336 -0.22 0.09 23.19
C GLY A 336 -1.54 0.76 22.81
N VAL A 337 -1.48 1.95 22.22
CA VAL A 337 -2.67 2.69 21.78
C VAL A 337 -3.40 1.94 20.67
N PHE A 338 -2.68 1.49 19.64
CA PHE A 338 -3.28 0.82 18.49
C PHE A 338 -3.90 -0.51 18.91
N PHE A 339 -3.20 -1.30 19.72
CA PHE A 339 -3.70 -2.56 20.25
C PHE A 339 -5.03 -2.37 21.00
N VAL A 340 -5.09 -1.42 21.93
CA VAL A 340 -6.32 -1.15 22.70
C VAL A 340 -7.42 -0.64 21.78
N THR A 341 -7.11 0.26 20.85
CA THR A 341 -8.09 0.81 19.92
C THR A 341 -8.70 -0.28 19.03
N MET A 342 -7.88 -1.14 18.43
CA MET A 342 -8.31 -2.20 17.52
C MET A 342 -9.16 -3.25 18.26
N ALA A 343 -8.70 -3.72 19.43
CA ALA A 343 -9.43 -4.69 20.23
C ALA A 343 -10.76 -4.11 20.73
N PHE A 344 -10.77 -2.87 21.21
CA PHE A 344 -11.98 -2.20 21.66
C PHE A 344 -12.97 -1.95 20.51
N THR A 345 -12.47 -1.58 19.33
CA THR A 345 -13.31 -1.37 18.15
C THR A 345 -13.96 -2.69 17.72
N GLY A 346 -13.20 -3.79 17.60
CA GLY A 346 -13.78 -5.09 17.25
C GLY A 346 -14.85 -5.54 18.25
N PHE A 347 -14.58 -5.39 19.54
CA PHE A 347 -15.56 -5.64 20.61
C PHE A 347 -16.82 -4.78 20.44
N LEU A 348 -16.66 -3.47 20.23
CA LEU A 348 -17.78 -2.55 20.06
C LEU A 348 -18.60 -2.83 18.80
N MET A 349 -17.94 -3.25 17.71
CA MET A 349 -18.61 -3.59 16.46
C MET A 349 -19.47 -4.84 16.60
N GLU A 350 -19.02 -5.87 17.34
CA GLU A 350 -19.87 -7.02 17.64
C GLU A 350 -21.10 -6.62 18.45
N LEU A 351 -20.94 -5.82 19.51
CA LEU A 351 -22.09 -5.35 20.30
C LEU A 351 -23.09 -4.56 19.45
N LEU A 352 -22.60 -3.71 18.55
CA LEU A 352 -23.44 -2.93 17.66
C LEU A 352 -24.19 -3.81 16.67
N PHE A 353 -23.51 -4.78 16.06
CA PHE A 353 -24.09 -5.65 15.03
C PHE A 353 -25.05 -6.68 15.63
N ASP A 354 -24.74 -7.18 16.83
CA ASP A 354 -25.63 -8.06 17.60
C ASP A 354 -26.92 -7.32 17.98
N ALA A 355 -26.81 -6.07 18.47
CA ALA A 355 -27.96 -5.23 18.75
C ALA A 355 -28.84 -4.93 17.51
N LEU A 356 -28.24 -4.87 16.33
CA LEU A 356 -28.93 -4.67 15.06
C LEU A 356 -29.43 -5.97 14.41
N GLY A 357 -29.04 -7.14 14.93
CA GLY A 357 -29.38 -8.45 14.38
C GLY A 357 -28.78 -8.72 13.00
N ILE A 358 -27.66 -8.07 12.67
CA ILE A 358 -26.97 -8.17 11.37
C ILE A 358 -25.64 -8.93 11.46
N VAL A 359 -25.37 -9.61 12.58
CA VAL A 359 -24.18 -10.44 12.72
C VAL A 359 -24.20 -11.52 11.62
N PRO A 360 -23.15 -11.61 10.79
CA PRO A 360 -23.13 -12.58 9.70
C PRO A 360 -23.22 -14.01 10.24
N ASN A 361 -24.10 -14.81 9.64
CA ASN A 361 -24.25 -16.22 10.00
C ASN A 361 -23.29 -17.08 9.16
N LEU A 362 -22.39 -17.80 9.84
CA LEU A 362 -21.49 -18.79 9.25
C LEU A 362 -22.21 -19.83 8.37
N ALA A 363 -23.48 -20.14 8.66
CA ALA A 363 -24.29 -21.13 7.95
C ALA A 363 -24.86 -20.67 6.59
N GLY A 364 -24.67 -19.40 6.19
CA GLY A 364 -25.31 -18.81 5.01
C GLY A 364 -24.46 -18.76 3.73
N GLY A 365 -23.14 -19.00 3.80
CA GLY A 365 -22.21 -18.87 2.67
C GLY A 365 -21.60 -20.21 2.25
N GLU A 366 -21.24 -20.37 0.97
CA GLU A 366 -20.40 -21.49 0.53
C GLU A 366 -19.06 -21.44 1.29
N THR A 367 -18.68 -22.55 1.91
CA THR A 367 -17.37 -22.65 2.56
C THR A 367 -16.26 -22.46 1.52
N ALA A 368 -15.08 -21.96 1.92
CA ALA A 368 -13.94 -21.77 1.02
C ALA A 368 -13.57 -23.05 0.24
N THR A 369 -13.85 -24.23 0.79
CA THR A 369 -13.65 -25.53 0.13
C THR A 369 -14.72 -25.87 -0.93
N GLU A 370 -15.90 -25.26 -0.88
CA GLU A 370 -17.02 -25.51 -1.78
C GLU A 370 -17.11 -24.50 -2.94
N GLN A 371 -16.46 -23.35 -2.80
CA GLN A 371 -16.47 -22.30 -3.82
C GLN A 371 -15.86 -22.76 -5.16
N ARG A 372 -16.55 -22.42 -6.25
CA ARG A 372 -16.05 -22.62 -7.61
C ARG A 372 -15.34 -21.37 -8.12
N TYR A 373 -14.02 -21.39 -8.00
CA TYR A 373 -13.18 -20.23 -8.31
C TYR A 373 -13.05 -19.90 -9.81
N PHE A 374 -13.06 -20.90 -10.69
CA PHE A 374 -12.75 -20.74 -12.12
C PHE A 374 -13.98 -20.89 -13.02
N GLU A 375 -14.97 -20.02 -12.83
CA GLU A 375 -16.16 -19.98 -13.68
C GLU A 375 -16.14 -18.78 -14.65
N LEU A 376 -16.85 -18.90 -15.77
CA LEU A 376 -17.07 -17.80 -16.73
C LEU A 376 -18.15 -16.84 -16.24
N ASN A 377 -17.92 -16.26 -15.06
CA ASN A 377 -18.80 -15.30 -14.40
C ASN A 377 -18.28 -13.86 -14.58
N TYR A 378 -18.89 -12.90 -13.88
CA TYR A 378 -18.47 -11.50 -13.92
C TYR A 378 -17.00 -11.32 -13.48
N THR A 379 -16.52 -12.09 -12.50
CA THR A 379 -15.13 -12.07 -12.02
C THR A 379 -14.14 -12.39 -13.14
N PHE A 380 -14.46 -13.37 -14.00
CA PHE A 380 -13.63 -13.67 -15.18
C PHE A 380 -13.48 -12.46 -16.12
N TYR A 381 -14.59 -11.78 -16.43
CA TYR A 381 -14.57 -10.61 -17.32
C TYR A 381 -13.88 -9.41 -16.67
N LEU A 382 -14.10 -9.18 -15.37
CA LEU A 382 -13.41 -8.12 -14.63
C LEU A 382 -11.90 -8.39 -14.56
N ASN A 383 -11.48 -9.65 -14.36
CA ASN A 383 -10.07 -10.04 -14.43
C ASN A 383 -9.47 -9.74 -15.81
N LEU A 384 -10.20 -10.05 -16.89
CA LEU A 384 -9.74 -9.72 -18.24
C LEU A 384 -9.51 -8.22 -18.43
N VAL A 385 -10.46 -7.39 -17.99
CA VAL A 385 -10.33 -5.92 -18.06
C VAL A 385 -9.16 -5.43 -17.21
N ALA A 386 -9.06 -5.92 -15.97
CA ALA A 386 -7.99 -5.56 -15.05
C ALA A 386 -6.60 -5.93 -15.62
N PHE A 387 -6.43 -7.15 -16.13
CA PHE A 387 -5.19 -7.55 -16.78
C PHE A 387 -4.89 -6.75 -18.04
N ALA A 388 -5.90 -6.34 -18.81
CA ALA A 388 -5.72 -5.44 -19.95
C ALA A 388 -5.25 -4.05 -19.52
N VAL A 389 -5.82 -3.48 -18.45
CA VAL A 389 -5.40 -2.19 -17.88
C VAL A 389 -3.97 -2.28 -17.34
N SER A 390 -3.67 -3.30 -16.54
CA SER A 390 -2.32 -3.57 -16.02
C SER A 390 -1.31 -3.74 -17.17
N GLY A 391 -1.67 -4.52 -18.19
CA GLY A 391 -0.86 -4.71 -19.40
C GLY A 391 -0.62 -3.42 -20.18
N PHE A 392 -1.64 -2.56 -20.31
CA PHE A 392 -1.54 -1.24 -20.92
C PHE A 392 -0.60 -0.32 -20.13
N LEU A 393 -0.75 -0.22 -18.81
CA LEU A 393 0.15 0.59 -17.97
C LEU A 393 1.59 0.08 -18.04
N LEU A 394 1.80 -1.24 -17.94
CA LEU A 394 3.13 -1.82 -18.10
C LEU A 394 3.71 -1.59 -19.50
N PHE A 395 2.88 -1.58 -20.54
CA PHE A 395 3.30 -1.25 -21.90
C PHE A 395 3.73 0.22 -22.01
N VAL A 396 2.93 1.16 -21.50
CA VAL A 396 3.25 2.60 -21.46
C VAL A 396 4.58 2.84 -20.74
N TYR A 397 4.76 2.21 -19.57
CA TYR A 397 5.99 2.31 -18.80
C TYR A 397 7.19 1.73 -19.55
N ARG A 398 7.10 0.49 -20.05
CA ARG A 398 8.20 -0.16 -20.78
C ARG A 398 8.58 0.55 -22.08
N ARG A 399 7.63 1.21 -22.73
CA ARG A 399 7.89 1.98 -23.96
C ARG A 399 8.38 3.40 -23.69
N GLY A 400 8.37 3.87 -22.45
CA GLY A 400 8.75 5.24 -22.12
C GLY A 400 7.85 6.29 -22.78
N LEU A 401 6.58 5.97 -23.06
CA LEU A 401 5.67 6.86 -23.78
C LEU A 401 5.33 8.05 -22.88
N GLY A 402 5.91 9.23 -23.15
CA GLY A 402 5.74 10.42 -22.31
C GLY A 402 6.73 10.53 -21.16
N ALA A 403 7.72 9.63 -21.09
CA ALA A 403 8.84 9.75 -20.16
C ALA A 403 9.69 11.00 -20.49
N PRO A 404 10.19 11.74 -19.49
CA PRO A 404 11.17 12.79 -19.71
C PRO A 404 12.47 12.18 -20.26
N GLY A 405 13.20 12.90 -21.11
CA GLY A 405 14.45 12.42 -21.70
C GLY A 405 14.53 12.59 -23.21
N LYS A 406 15.66 13.14 -23.69
CA LYS A 406 15.93 13.33 -25.14
C LYS A 406 16.40 12.06 -25.86
N TYR A 407 16.99 11.13 -25.13
CA TYR A 407 17.61 9.92 -25.66
C TYR A 407 16.80 8.69 -25.28
N ARG A 408 16.89 7.63 -26.08
CA ARG A 408 16.20 6.36 -25.81
C ARG A 408 17.22 5.29 -25.47
N ASP A 409 17.07 4.68 -24.30
CA ASP A 409 17.84 3.52 -23.90
C ASP A 409 17.58 2.39 -24.91
N PRO A 410 18.62 1.90 -25.63
CA PRO A 410 18.46 0.92 -26.70
C PRO A 410 18.17 -0.50 -26.18
N VAL A 411 18.42 -0.78 -24.89
CA VAL A 411 18.18 -2.09 -24.26
C VAL A 411 16.75 -2.20 -23.77
N CYS A 412 16.28 -1.23 -22.98
CA CYS A 412 14.97 -1.30 -22.35
C CYS A 412 13.91 -0.40 -22.99
N GLY A 413 14.33 0.59 -23.79
CA GLY A 413 13.42 1.53 -24.47
C GLY A 413 12.98 2.72 -23.62
N MET A 414 13.46 2.86 -22.38
CA MET A 414 13.19 4.01 -21.50
C MET A 414 13.80 5.29 -22.09
N ARG A 415 13.19 6.45 -21.84
CA ARG A 415 13.80 7.73 -22.19
C ARG A 415 14.76 8.18 -21.08
N THR A 416 15.87 8.78 -21.47
CA THR A 416 16.92 9.26 -20.57
C THR A 416 17.53 10.54 -21.14
N ASP A 417 18.24 11.29 -20.31
CA ASP A 417 18.99 12.48 -20.70
C ASP A 417 20.50 12.17 -20.77
N ASP A 418 21.31 13.16 -21.12
CA ASP A 418 22.76 13.04 -21.27
C ASP A 418 23.55 13.06 -19.95
N ASP A 419 22.84 13.05 -18.82
CA ASP A 419 23.39 13.01 -17.46
C ASP A 419 23.59 11.59 -16.91
N GLY A 420 23.00 10.57 -17.56
CA GLY A 420 23.05 9.17 -17.15
C GLY A 420 24.25 8.36 -17.68
N PRO A 421 24.33 7.05 -17.35
CA PRO A 421 25.33 6.15 -17.90
C PRO A 421 25.29 6.14 -19.43
N SER A 422 26.46 6.22 -20.07
CA SER A 422 26.57 6.23 -21.54
C SER A 422 27.65 5.29 -22.04
N ALA A 423 27.54 4.87 -23.30
CA ALA A 423 28.53 4.06 -24.00
C ALA A 423 28.56 4.49 -25.47
N THR A 424 29.75 4.51 -26.04
CA THR A 424 29.95 4.83 -27.45
C THR A 424 30.15 3.54 -28.23
N HIS A 425 29.36 3.35 -29.29
CA HIS A 425 29.49 2.23 -30.21
C HIS A 425 29.32 2.72 -31.65
N ASP A 426 30.22 2.33 -32.54
CA ASP A 426 30.25 2.76 -33.95
C ASP A 426 30.16 4.29 -34.17
N GLY A 427 30.76 5.06 -33.25
CA GLY A 427 30.81 6.53 -33.33
C GLY A 427 29.54 7.24 -32.84
N GLU A 428 28.49 6.49 -32.50
CA GLU A 428 27.27 7.00 -31.88
C GLU A 428 27.35 6.82 -30.34
N THR A 429 26.90 7.83 -29.59
CA THR A 429 26.82 7.74 -28.13
C THR A 429 25.40 7.37 -27.72
N TYR A 430 25.28 6.25 -27.03
CA TYR A 430 24.04 5.74 -26.46
C TYR A 430 23.99 6.08 -24.97
N TYR A 431 22.81 6.47 -24.51
CA TYR A 431 22.54 6.78 -23.11
C TYR A 431 21.59 5.72 -22.55
N PHE A 432 21.79 5.34 -21.30
CA PHE A 432 21.06 4.25 -20.64
C PHE A 432 20.31 4.78 -19.42
N CYS A 433 19.19 4.13 -19.09
CA CYS A 433 18.47 4.44 -17.86
C CYS A 433 19.25 3.95 -16.63
N SER A 434 19.95 2.82 -16.75
CA SER A 434 20.67 2.19 -15.63
C SER A 434 22.01 1.61 -16.05
N THR A 435 22.88 1.40 -15.07
CA THR A 435 24.16 0.68 -15.26
C THR A 435 23.96 -0.77 -15.71
N THR A 436 22.83 -1.37 -15.36
CA THR A 436 22.43 -2.71 -15.82
C THR A 436 22.14 -2.71 -17.33
N CYS A 437 21.40 -1.73 -17.83
CA CYS A 437 21.15 -1.57 -19.26
C CYS A 437 22.43 -1.24 -20.02
N LYS A 438 23.30 -0.39 -19.47
CA LYS A 438 24.64 -0.14 -20.03
C LYS A 438 25.45 -1.44 -20.18
N ARG A 439 25.51 -2.26 -19.13
CA ARG A 439 26.23 -3.55 -19.17
C ARG A 439 25.64 -4.51 -20.21
N ALA A 440 24.32 -4.64 -20.24
CA ALA A 440 23.65 -5.48 -21.23
C ALA A 440 23.95 -5.04 -22.68
N PHE A 441 24.03 -3.72 -22.91
CA PHE A 441 24.45 -3.18 -24.21
C PHE A 441 25.92 -3.46 -24.51
N GLU A 442 26.83 -3.27 -23.54
CA GLU A 442 28.26 -3.54 -23.71
C GLU A 442 28.55 -5.02 -23.99
N ASP A 443 27.74 -5.93 -23.41
CA ASP A 443 27.86 -7.38 -23.61
C ASP A 443 27.40 -7.83 -25.01
N ALA A 444 26.38 -7.18 -25.58
CA ALA A 444 25.86 -7.51 -26.91
C ALA A 444 25.41 -6.27 -27.73
N PRO A 445 26.32 -5.37 -28.14
CA PRO A 445 25.96 -4.07 -28.73
C PRO A 445 25.19 -4.20 -30.05
N ALA A 446 25.54 -5.20 -30.86
CA ALA A 446 24.93 -5.47 -32.16
C ALA A 446 23.44 -5.85 -32.08
N ASP A 447 22.99 -6.39 -30.94
CA ASP A 447 21.59 -6.76 -30.73
C ASP A 447 20.70 -5.54 -30.43
N PHE A 448 21.30 -4.42 -30.01
CA PHE A 448 20.59 -3.24 -29.52
C PHE A 448 20.80 -1.98 -30.39
N ALA A 449 21.91 -1.88 -31.13
CA ALA A 449 22.27 -0.71 -31.94
C ALA A 449 21.43 -0.48 -33.22
N ALA A 450 20.28 -1.17 -33.37
CA ALA A 450 19.44 -1.09 -34.56
C ALA A 450 18.56 0.18 -34.65
N HIS A 451 18.44 0.96 -33.57
CA HIS A 451 17.61 2.17 -33.52
C HIS A 451 18.45 3.42 -33.21
N PRO A 452 18.16 4.57 -33.85
CA PRO A 452 18.91 5.81 -33.61
C PRO A 452 18.80 6.26 -32.13
N PRO A 453 19.89 6.80 -31.55
CA PRO A 453 19.95 7.14 -30.12
C PRO A 453 19.07 8.31 -29.70
N ARG A 454 18.69 9.18 -30.65
CA ARG A 454 17.80 10.33 -30.42
C ARG A 454 16.35 9.99 -30.76
N VAL A 455 15.44 10.41 -29.89
CA VAL A 455 14.00 10.33 -30.15
C VAL A 455 13.61 11.49 -31.08
N SER A 456 12.96 11.21 -32.21
CA SER A 456 12.40 12.25 -33.07
C SER A 456 11.21 12.93 -32.38
N ASP A 457 11.25 14.25 -32.26
CA ASP A 457 10.13 15.09 -31.81
C ASP A 457 8.99 15.03 -32.85
N ASP A 458 8.09 14.06 -32.72
CA ASP A 458 6.79 14.10 -33.38
C ASP A 458 5.71 14.36 -32.33
N GLY A 459 5.44 15.65 -32.08
CA GLY A 459 4.39 16.07 -31.15
C GLY A 459 4.35 17.57 -30.84
N SER A 460 3.80 18.36 -31.76
CA SER A 460 3.35 19.76 -31.62
C SER A 460 4.40 20.88 -31.60
N SER A 461 4.79 21.32 -32.80
CA SER A 461 5.15 22.71 -33.03
C SER A 461 3.90 23.59 -32.86
N HIS A 462 3.72 24.18 -31.67
CA HIS A 462 2.90 25.38 -31.56
C HIS A 462 3.79 26.57 -31.89
N ASP A 463 3.70 27.01 -33.15
CA ASP A 463 4.29 28.26 -33.62
C ASP A 463 3.71 29.42 -32.81
N HIS A 464 4.57 30.07 -32.02
CA HIS A 464 4.28 31.38 -31.47
C HIS A 464 4.66 32.45 -32.49
N HIS A 465 3.65 33.12 -33.05
CA HIS A 465 3.77 34.44 -33.65
C HIS A 465 2.90 35.43 -32.89
#